data_AF-U7V3G7-F1
#
_entry.id   AF-U7V3G7-F1
#
_cell.length_a   1.000
_cell.length_b   1.000
_cell.length_c   1.000
_cell.angle_alpha   90.00
_cell.angle_beta   90.00
_cell.angle_gamma   90.00
#
_symmetry.space_group_name_H-M   'P 1'
#
loop_
_entity.id
_entity.type
_entity.pdbx_description
1 polymer ?
#
loop_
_entity_poly.entity_id
_entity_poly.type
_entity_poly.pdbx_seq_one_letter_code
_entity_poly.pdbx_strand_id
1 'polypeptide(L)'
;MKKINVKIANKLGEKFKETNIQKVTSQIEVLEIKEKYNPILNYDEFELENLQKEQMIIFEEKAIHHANELSKNTIALSKIFYEAQKTLASAKTGSFIKWYETLGFKKDFVYMLLKRNELFMEVANERIFEIPEKAIKTISKIKDKVNVKEILEIVNAEKPVIVAKEIEVNLSGNPKDRTPEIEEVEIIDNGFEKIEKIEKKIAEYYQKIKKLEYELNILKKSR
;
A
#
# COMPACT_ATOMS: atom_id res chain seq x y z
N MET A 1 -25.16 -10.39 -10.75
CA MET A 1 -24.57 -9.41 -9.80
C MET A 1 -25.05 -9.73 -8.39
N LYS A 2 -24.22 -10.37 -7.56
CA LYS A 2 -24.48 -10.48 -6.11
C LYS A 2 -23.67 -9.38 -5.42
N LYS A 3 -24.34 -8.31 -5.02
CA LYS A 3 -23.77 -7.20 -4.26
C LYS A 3 -23.43 -7.71 -2.86
N ILE A 4 -22.17 -7.57 -2.44
CA ILE A 4 -21.82 -7.66 -1.01
C ILE A 4 -22.55 -6.49 -0.34
N ASN A 5 -23.43 -6.86 0.58
CA ASN A 5 -24.44 -5.99 1.16
C ASN A 5 -23.76 -5.07 2.19
N VAL A 6 -23.76 -3.75 1.96
CA VAL A 6 -23.20 -2.72 2.86
C VAL A 6 -23.79 -2.80 4.29
N LYS A 7 -24.91 -3.49 4.47
CA LYS A 7 -25.48 -3.85 5.78
C LYS A 7 -24.62 -4.80 6.63
N ILE A 8 -23.69 -5.58 6.04
CA ILE A 8 -22.87 -6.55 6.80
C ILE A 8 -21.73 -5.83 7.54
N ALA A 9 -21.13 -4.80 6.94
CA ALA A 9 -20.03 -4.03 7.55
C ALA A 9 -20.49 -3.25 8.79
N ASN A 10 -21.67 -2.61 8.73
CA ASN A 10 -22.23 -1.90 9.90
C ASN A 10 -22.68 -2.85 11.01
N LYS A 11 -23.16 -4.05 10.67
CA LYS A 11 -23.57 -5.08 11.66
C LYS A 11 -22.37 -5.76 12.34
N LEU A 12 -21.20 -5.78 11.69
CA LEU A 12 -19.92 -6.17 12.29
C LEU A 12 -19.43 -5.09 13.27
N GLY A 13 -19.46 -3.81 12.87
CA GLY A 13 -19.03 -2.69 13.72
C GLY A 13 -19.83 -2.54 15.03
N GLU A 14 -21.13 -2.85 15.02
CA GLU A 14 -21.97 -2.84 16.23
C GLU A 14 -21.78 -4.11 17.08
N LYS A 15 -21.57 -5.29 16.48
CA LYS A 15 -21.20 -6.52 17.23
C LYS A 15 -19.87 -6.41 17.97
N PHE A 16 -18.93 -5.60 17.49
CA PHE A 16 -17.64 -5.39 18.15
C PHE A 16 -17.75 -4.57 19.46
N LYS A 17 -18.83 -3.79 19.66
CA LYS A 17 -18.99 -2.97 20.88
C LYS A 17 -19.73 -3.66 22.02
N GLU A 18 -20.56 -4.67 21.75
CA GLU A 18 -21.42 -5.27 22.79
C GLU A 18 -21.00 -6.68 23.25
N THR A 19 -20.08 -7.36 22.56
CA THR A 19 -19.82 -8.80 22.85
C THR A 19 -18.63 -9.09 23.77
N ASN A 20 -17.82 -8.09 24.16
CA ASN A 20 -16.55 -8.33 24.87
C ASN A 20 -16.52 -8.03 26.38
N ILE A 21 -17.67 -7.77 27.02
CA ILE A 21 -17.73 -7.56 28.48
C ILE A 21 -18.31 -8.77 29.24
N GLN A 22 -18.94 -9.76 28.58
CA GLN A 22 -19.65 -10.84 29.31
C GLN A 22 -19.44 -12.29 28.82
N LYS A 23 -18.39 -12.59 28.06
CA LYS A 23 -18.09 -13.97 27.65
C LYS A 23 -16.62 -14.37 27.85
N VAL A 24 -16.14 -14.24 29.08
CA VAL A 24 -14.95 -14.95 29.55
C VAL A 24 -15.36 -15.88 30.68
N THR A 25 -16.20 -16.86 30.38
CA THR A 25 -16.30 -18.07 31.21
C THR A 25 -16.80 -19.22 30.33
N SER A 26 -16.04 -20.32 30.38
CA SER A 26 -16.43 -21.66 29.92
C SER A 26 -16.31 -21.97 28.42
N GLN A 27 -15.08 -22.22 27.98
CA GLN A 27 -14.79 -23.41 27.16
C GLN A 27 -13.31 -23.78 27.34
N ILE A 28 -13.09 -24.93 27.97
CA ILE A 28 -11.78 -25.53 28.19
C ILE A 28 -11.33 -26.08 26.83
N GLU A 29 -10.51 -25.30 26.12
CA GLU A 29 -9.68 -25.81 25.03
C GLU A 29 -8.39 -26.38 25.64
N VAL A 30 -8.02 -27.56 25.15
CA VAL A 30 -6.80 -28.28 25.49
C VAL A 30 -5.61 -27.32 25.36
N LEU A 31 -4.92 -27.06 26.48
CA LEU A 31 -3.68 -26.28 26.47
C LEU A 31 -2.59 -27.06 25.72
N GLU A 32 -2.45 -26.79 24.43
CA GLU A 32 -1.12 -26.69 23.87
C GLU A 32 -0.37 -25.66 24.72
N ILE A 33 0.75 -26.07 25.31
CA ILE A 33 1.69 -25.15 25.95
C ILE A 33 2.26 -24.31 24.81
N LYS A 34 1.55 -23.25 24.41
CA LYS A 34 2.10 -22.23 23.52
C LYS A 34 3.27 -21.63 24.27
N GLU A 35 4.46 -21.69 23.66
CA GLU A 35 5.59 -20.91 24.11
C GLU A 35 5.12 -19.47 24.30
N LYS A 36 5.44 -18.90 25.47
CA LYS A 36 5.06 -17.54 25.79
C LYS A 36 5.67 -16.62 24.73
N TYR A 37 4.83 -15.95 23.95
CA TYR A 37 5.27 -14.99 22.94
C TYR A 37 6.24 -13.99 23.58
N ASN A 38 7.42 -13.83 22.96
CA ASN A 38 8.43 -12.89 23.41
C ASN A 38 8.25 -11.57 22.65
N PRO A 39 7.84 -10.48 23.32
CA PRO A 39 7.63 -9.18 22.67
C PRO A 39 8.91 -8.68 22.00
N ILE A 40 8.76 -8.09 20.82
CA ILE A 40 9.83 -7.40 20.12
C ILE A 40 10.09 -6.05 20.78
N LEU A 41 9.03 -5.37 21.22
CA LEU A 41 9.12 -4.05 21.86
C LEU A 41 9.24 -4.16 23.38
N ASN A 42 10.01 -3.23 23.96
CA ASN A 42 10.07 -3.04 25.40
C ASN A 42 8.92 -2.11 25.85
N TYR A 43 7.81 -2.71 26.30
CA TYR A 43 6.62 -1.95 26.71
C TYR A 43 6.78 -1.16 28.02
N ASP A 44 7.87 -1.35 28.77
CA ASP A 44 8.16 -0.52 29.94
C ASP A 44 8.54 0.92 29.56
N GLU A 45 8.98 1.15 28.33
CA GLU A 45 9.34 2.49 27.81
C GLU A 45 8.13 3.37 27.46
N PHE A 46 6.91 2.81 27.46
CA PHE A 46 5.71 3.46 26.95
C PHE A 46 4.83 4.09 28.05
N GLU A 47 5.30 4.14 29.31
CA GLU A 47 4.57 4.69 30.47
C GLU A 47 3.14 4.11 30.64
N LEU A 48 2.96 2.84 30.30
CA LEU A 48 1.67 2.14 30.36
C LEU A 48 1.41 1.49 31.72
N GLU A 49 0.13 1.35 32.09
CA GLU A 49 -0.28 0.51 33.22
C GLU A 49 -0.07 -0.98 32.90
N ASN A 50 0.08 -1.83 33.93
CA ASN A 50 0.37 -3.27 33.73
C ASN A 50 -0.65 -3.99 32.83
N LEU A 51 -1.95 -3.72 33.00
CA LEU A 51 -2.99 -4.33 32.16
C LEU A 51 -2.89 -3.85 30.70
N GLN A 52 -2.52 -2.60 30.48
CA GLN A 52 -2.31 -2.05 29.14
C GLN A 52 -1.08 -2.68 28.47
N LYS A 53 0.02 -2.91 29.22
CA LYS A 53 1.21 -3.61 28.72
C LYS A 53 0.86 -5.02 28.25
N GLU A 54 0.14 -5.78 29.06
CA GLU A 54 -0.33 -7.13 28.69
C GLU A 54 -1.20 -7.10 27.43
N GLN A 55 -2.11 -6.12 27.32
CA GLN A 55 -2.94 -5.95 26.13
C GLN A 55 -2.12 -5.59 24.88
N MET A 56 -1.12 -4.72 25.01
CA MET A 56 -0.25 -4.32 23.91
C MET A 56 0.60 -5.48 23.39
N ILE A 57 1.09 -6.35 24.28
CA ILE A 57 1.80 -7.59 23.88
C ILE A 57 0.89 -8.49 23.03
N ILE A 58 -0.38 -8.65 23.41
CA ILE A 58 -1.36 -9.43 22.63
C ILE A 58 -1.63 -8.78 21.26
N PHE A 59 -1.67 -7.46 21.20
CA PHE A 59 -1.84 -6.74 19.92
C PHE A 59 -0.62 -6.89 19.02
N GLU A 60 0.60 -6.82 19.57
CA GLU A 60 1.84 -7.05 18.84
C GLU A 60 1.86 -8.45 18.20
N GLU A 61 1.60 -9.49 19.01
CA GLU A 61 1.57 -10.89 18.56
C GLU A 61 0.59 -11.07 17.40
N LYS A 62 -0.65 -10.55 17.55
CA LYS A 62 -1.69 -10.65 16.52
C LYS A 62 -1.32 -9.87 15.26
N ALA A 63 -0.75 -8.68 15.40
CA ALA A 63 -0.35 -7.86 14.28
C ALA A 63 0.74 -8.56 13.46
N ILE A 64 1.77 -9.10 14.12
CA ILE A 64 2.86 -9.84 13.47
C ILE A 64 2.34 -11.12 12.83
N HIS A 65 1.48 -11.87 13.53
CA HIS A 65 0.84 -13.07 12.96
C HIS A 65 0.11 -12.75 11.66
N HIS A 66 -0.77 -11.75 11.66
CA HIS A 66 -1.53 -11.39 10.47
C HIS A 66 -0.67 -10.76 9.37
N ALA A 67 0.39 -10.02 9.71
CA ALA A 67 1.36 -9.50 8.75
C ALA A 67 2.09 -10.66 8.03
N ASN A 68 2.51 -11.69 8.77
CA ASN A 68 3.14 -12.88 8.21
C ASN A 68 2.19 -13.66 7.29
N GLU A 69 0.94 -13.84 7.72
CA GLU A 69 -0.09 -14.48 6.87
C GLU A 69 -0.38 -13.67 5.60
N LEU A 70 -0.41 -12.35 5.69
CA LEU A 70 -0.55 -11.47 4.52
C LEU A 70 0.62 -11.63 3.55
N SER A 71 1.86 -11.70 4.05
CA SER A 71 3.06 -11.93 3.22
C SER A 71 2.98 -13.26 2.47
N LYS A 72 2.71 -14.37 3.18
CA LYS A 72 2.53 -15.70 2.58
C LYS A 72 1.45 -15.71 1.50
N ASN A 73 0.29 -15.12 1.81
CA ASN A 73 -0.83 -15.04 0.87
C ASN A 73 -0.48 -14.20 -0.37
N THR A 74 0.31 -13.14 -0.22
CA THR A 74 0.77 -12.30 -1.33
C THR A 74 1.68 -13.08 -2.29
N ILE A 75 2.62 -13.86 -1.76
CA ILE A 75 3.49 -14.75 -2.54
C ILE A 75 2.67 -15.86 -3.23
N ALA A 76 1.70 -16.45 -2.52
CA ALA A 76 0.83 -17.47 -3.11
C ALA A 76 0.01 -16.89 -4.27
N LEU A 77 -0.58 -15.71 -4.09
CA LEU A 77 -1.36 -15.02 -5.13
C LEU A 77 -0.50 -14.66 -6.34
N SER A 78 0.76 -14.24 -6.14
CA SER A 78 1.65 -13.91 -7.27
C SER A 78 1.87 -15.12 -8.18
N LYS A 79 2.09 -16.30 -7.59
CA LYS A 79 2.23 -17.57 -8.30
C LYS A 79 0.94 -17.96 -9.01
N ILE A 80 -0.20 -17.86 -8.33
CA ILE A 80 -1.52 -18.17 -8.91
C ILE A 80 -1.81 -17.27 -10.11
N PHE A 81 -1.58 -15.97 -10.01
CA PHE A 81 -1.83 -15.04 -11.11
C PHE A 81 -0.91 -15.30 -12.30
N TYR A 82 0.36 -15.63 -12.05
CA TYR A 82 1.31 -15.96 -13.10
C TYR A 82 0.89 -17.23 -13.87
N GLU A 83 0.52 -18.30 -13.18
CA GLU A 83 0.06 -19.53 -13.82
C GLU A 83 -1.29 -19.38 -14.51
N ALA A 84 -2.22 -18.61 -13.92
CA ALA A 84 -3.50 -18.28 -14.55
C ALA A 84 -3.29 -17.46 -15.83
N GLN A 85 -2.36 -16.49 -15.84
CA GLN A 85 -2.03 -15.70 -17.02
C GLN A 85 -1.50 -16.60 -18.15
N LYS A 86 -0.56 -17.50 -17.84
CA LYS A 86 -0.04 -18.48 -18.81
C LYS A 86 -1.14 -19.39 -19.37
N THR A 87 -1.97 -19.95 -18.49
CA THR A 87 -3.06 -20.85 -18.86
C THR A 87 -4.08 -20.16 -19.77
N LEU A 88 -4.40 -18.90 -19.48
CA LEU A 88 -5.39 -18.12 -20.24
C LEU A 88 -4.79 -17.37 -21.44
N ALA A 89 -3.47 -17.47 -21.67
CA ALA A 89 -2.81 -16.81 -22.80
C ALA A 89 -3.22 -17.42 -24.15
N SER A 90 -3.53 -18.73 -24.19
CA SER A 90 -4.04 -19.44 -25.37
C SER A 90 -5.55 -19.30 -25.57
N ALA A 91 -6.26 -18.70 -24.62
CA ALA A 91 -7.69 -18.45 -24.69
C ALA A 91 -7.99 -17.16 -25.50
N LYS A 92 -9.27 -16.75 -25.51
CA LYS A 92 -9.67 -15.50 -26.16
C LYS A 92 -8.96 -14.30 -25.53
N THR A 93 -8.57 -13.32 -26.34
CA THR A 93 -7.99 -12.05 -25.88
C THR A 93 -8.81 -11.44 -24.73
N GLY A 94 -8.12 -11.06 -23.65
CA GLY A 94 -8.74 -10.45 -22.46
C GLY A 94 -9.33 -11.45 -21.45
N SER A 95 -9.19 -12.77 -21.67
CA SER A 95 -9.72 -13.78 -20.73
C SER A 95 -9.13 -13.66 -19.33
N PHE A 96 -7.82 -13.41 -19.22
CA PHE A 96 -7.15 -13.20 -17.92
C PHE A 96 -7.69 -11.97 -17.17
N ILE A 97 -7.86 -10.84 -17.89
CA ILE A 97 -8.42 -9.60 -17.32
C ILE A 97 -9.82 -9.85 -16.77
N LYS A 98 -10.69 -10.42 -17.59
CA LYS A 98 -12.06 -10.76 -17.19
C LYS A 98 -12.07 -11.69 -15.97
N TRP A 99 -11.16 -12.66 -15.92
CA TRP A 99 -11.08 -13.63 -14.82
C TRP A 99 -10.74 -12.96 -13.48
N TYR A 100 -9.64 -12.19 -13.39
CA TYR A 100 -9.26 -11.60 -12.10
C TYR A 100 -10.22 -10.47 -11.67
N GLU A 101 -10.80 -9.71 -12.61
CA GLU A 101 -11.78 -8.66 -12.29
C GLU A 101 -13.07 -9.26 -11.74
N THR A 102 -13.50 -10.43 -12.27
CA THR A 102 -14.67 -11.16 -11.77
C THR A 102 -14.46 -11.66 -10.34
N LEU A 103 -13.21 -11.98 -9.95
CA LEU A 103 -12.84 -12.35 -8.59
C LEU A 103 -12.71 -11.15 -7.64
N GLY A 104 -12.80 -9.92 -8.16
CA GLY A 104 -12.74 -8.68 -7.37
C GLY A 104 -11.32 -8.10 -7.20
N PHE A 105 -10.33 -8.59 -7.93
CA PHE A 105 -8.97 -8.03 -7.88
C PHE A 105 -8.82 -6.81 -8.79
N LYS A 106 -8.08 -5.81 -8.32
CA LYS A 106 -7.76 -4.62 -9.12
C LYS A 106 -6.60 -4.92 -10.06
N LYS A 107 -6.65 -4.35 -11.26
CA LYS A 107 -5.58 -4.45 -12.28
C LYS A 107 -4.20 -4.15 -11.70
N ASP A 108 -4.03 -2.99 -11.06
CA ASP A 108 -2.71 -2.56 -10.58
C ASP A 108 -2.11 -3.54 -9.56
N PHE A 109 -2.95 -4.08 -8.68
CA PHE A 109 -2.53 -5.10 -7.71
C PHE A 109 -2.06 -6.39 -8.42
N VAL A 110 -2.87 -6.91 -9.36
CA VAL A 110 -2.54 -8.15 -10.10
C VAL A 110 -1.24 -7.98 -10.90
N TYR A 111 -1.13 -6.90 -11.67
CA TYR A 111 0.06 -6.67 -12.50
C TYR A 111 1.31 -6.33 -11.68
N MET A 112 1.15 -5.74 -10.48
CA MET A 112 2.27 -5.60 -9.56
C MET A 112 2.77 -6.96 -9.04
N LEU A 113 1.85 -7.86 -8.67
CA LEU A 113 2.23 -9.22 -8.25
C LEU A 113 2.86 -10.04 -9.37
N LEU A 114 2.39 -9.88 -10.62
CA LEU A 114 3.05 -10.50 -11.78
C LEU A 114 4.50 -10.04 -11.92
N LYS A 115 4.76 -8.72 -11.83
CA LYS A 115 6.14 -8.18 -11.87
C LYS A 115 7.01 -8.71 -10.74
N ARG A 116 6.49 -8.75 -9.51
CA ARG A 116 7.20 -9.31 -8.35
C ARG A 116 7.51 -10.80 -8.55
N ASN A 117 6.56 -11.56 -9.10
CA ASN A 117 6.77 -12.98 -9.39
C ASN A 117 7.84 -13.20 -10.45
N GLU A 118 7.83 -12.42 -11.54
CA GLU A 118 8.87 -12.47 -12.58
C GLU A 118 10.26 -12.23 -11.98
N LEU A 119 10.43 -11.16 -11.19
CA LEU A 119 11.69 -10.86 -10.51
C LEU A 119 12.09 -11.96 -9.51
N PHE A 120 11.13 -12.52 -8.79
CA PHE A 120 11.39 -13.63 -7.86
C PHE A 120 11.90 -14.87 -8.59
N MET A 121 11.38 -15.19 -9.77
CA MET A 121 11.87 -16.30 -10.58
C MET A 121 13.30 -16.05 -11.12
N GLU A 122 13.70 -14.79 -11.29
CA GLU A 122 15.04 -14.41 -11.75
C GLU A 122 16.09 -14.44 -10.63
N VAL A 123 15.76 -13.95 -9.42
CA VAL A 123 16.76 -13.76 -8.34
C VAL A 123 16.54 -14.61 -7.09
N ALA A 124 15.41 -15.34 -7.01
CA ALA A 124 15.05 -16.25 -5.91
C ALA A 124 15.13 -15.62 -4.49
N ASN A 125 14.71 -14.36 -4.35
CA ASN A 125 14.73 -13.64 -3.08
C ASN A 125 13.33 -13.14 -2.69
N GLU A 126 12.80 -13.64 -1.57
CA GLU A 126 11.44 -13.30 -1.10
C GLU A 126 11.27 -11.83 -0.70
N ARG A 127 12.35 -11.12 -0.37
CA ARG A 127 12.33 -9.69 -0.06
C ARG A 127 11.76 -8.84 -1.22
N ILE A 128 11.75 -9.36 -2.43
CA ILE A 128 11.05 -8.76 -3.58
C ILE A 128 9.57 -8.51 -3.29
N PHE A 129 8.93 -9.24 -2.38
CA PHE A 129 7.53 -9.00 -2.02
C PHE A 129 7.35 -7.88 -0.98
N GLU A 130 8.43 -7.46 -0.34
CA GLU A 130 8.42 -6.51 0.78
C GLU A 130 8.86 -5.10 0.35
N ILE A 131 9.72 -4.98 -0.66
CA ILE A 131 10.24 -3.68 -1.09
C ILE A 131 9.16 -2.79 -1.74
N PRO A 132 9.31 -1.45 -1.72
CA PRO A 132 8.32 -0.53 -2.27
C PRO A 132 8.03 -0.75 -3.77
N GLU A 133 6.78 -0.50 -4.19
CA GLU A 133 6.38 -0.65 -5.60
C GLU A 133 7.21 0.22 -6.55
N LYS A 134 7.65 1.41 -6.10
CA LYS A 134 8.54 2.29 -6.87
C LYS A 134 9.83 1.57 -7.24
N ALA A 135 10.46 0.88 -6.29
CA ALA A 135 11.68 0.11 -6.55
C ALA A 135 11.43 -1.01 -7.56
N ILE A 136 10.34 -1.79 -7.41
CA ILE A 136 9.96 -2.84 -8.38
C ILE A 136 9.74 -2.27 -9.79
N LYS A 137 9.05 -1.13 -9.88
CA LYS A 137 8.81 -0.44 -11.16
C LYS A 137 10.13 0.00 -11.80
N THR A 138 11.07 0.54 -11.03
CA THR A 138 12.40 0.93 -11.52
C THR A 138 13.20 -0.28 -11.97
N ILE A 139 13.32 -1.33 -11.14
CA ILE A 139 13.98 -2.60 -11.50
C ILE A 139 13.41 -3.13 -12.82
N SER A 140 12.07 -3.18 -12.95
CA SER A 140 11.41 -3.67 -14.17
C SER A 140 11.76 -2.89 -15.44
N LYS A 141 12.12 -1.60 -15.33
CA LYS A 141 12.55 -0.77 -16.48
C LYS A 141 14.01 -1.01 -16.87
N ILE A 142 14.86 -1.30 -15.89
CA ILE A 142 16.31 -1.43 -16.08
C ILE A 142 16.78 -2.88 -16.19
N LYS A 143 15.92 -3.87 -15.91
CA LYS A 143 16.29 -5.29 -15.78
C LYS A 143 17.05 -5.86 -16.97
N ASP A 144 16.76 -5.40 -18.19
CA ASP A 144 17.45 -5.87 -19.40
C ASP A 144 18.87 -5.29 -19.57
N LYS A 145 19.26 -4.34 -18.71
CA LYS A 145 20.55 -3.62 -18.74
C LYS A 145 21.44 -3.91 -17.53
N VAL A 146 20.90 -4.59 -16.52
CA VAL A 146 21.60 -4.91 -15.27
C VAL A 146 21.67 -6.42 -15.09
N ASN A 147 22.63 -6.88 -14.31
CA ASN A 147 22.72 -8.28 -13.94
C ASN A 147 21.96 -8.59 -12.63
N VAL A 148 21.80 -9.88 -12.33
CA VAL A 148 21.12 -10.37 -11.11
C VAL A 148 21.75 -9.83 -9.82
N LYS A 149 23.07 -9.61 -9.80
CA LYS A 149 23.78 -9.09 -8.62
C LYS A 149 23.38 -7.63 -8.32
N GLU A 150 23.27 -6.79 -9.35
CA GLU A 150 22.79 -5.41 -9.22
C GLU A 150 21.33 -5.37 -8.76
N ILE A 151 20.49 -6.29 -9.24
CA ILE A 151 19.10 -6.41 -8.75
C ILE A 151 19.08 -6.80 -7.26
N LEU A 152 19.93 -7.75 -6.85
CA LEU A 152 20.04 -8.16 -5.45
C LEU A 152 20.56 -7.05 -4.54
N GLU A 153 21.43 -6.17 -5.04
CA GLU A 153 21.88 -4.98 -4.33
C GLU A 153 20.70 -4.06 -3.99
N ILE A 154 19.84 -3.79 -4.98
CA ILE A 154 18.61 -3.01 -4.78
C ILE A 154 17.69 -3.70 -3.76
N VAL A 155 17.43 -5.00 -3.95
CA VAL A 155 16.47 -5.75 -3.14
C VAL A 155 16.90 -5.77 -1.67
N ASN A 156 18.19 -5.97 -1.40
CA ASN A 156 18.72 -6.09 -0.04
C ASN A 156 19.05 -4.75 0.63
N ALA A 157 19.03 -3.64 -0.11
CA ALA A 157 19.29 -2.32 0.44
C ALA A 157 18.28 -1.93 1.52
N GLU A 158 18.71 -1.13 2.50
CA GLU A 158 17.83 -0.51 3.49
C GLU A 158 16.84 0.47 2.83
N LYS A 159 17.29 1.17 1.78
CA LYS A 159 16.48 2.10 0.97
C LYS A 159 16.46 1.67 -0.51
N PRO A 160 15.69 0.62 -0.87
CA PRO A 160 15.69 0.06 -2.23
C PRO A 160 15.35 1.07 -3.33
N VAL A 161 14.49 2.06 -3.04
CA VAL A 161 14.09 3.07 -4.04
C VAL A 161 15.27 3.94 -4.45
N ILE A 162 16.11 4.35 -3.50
CA ILE A 162 17.27 5.22 -3.76
C ILE A 162 18.30 4.45 -4.59
N VAL A 163 18.66 3.24 -4.16
CA VAL A 163 19.64 2.41 -4.87
C VAL A 163 19.17 2.07 -6.28
N ALA A 164 17.88 1.73 -6.46
CA ALA A 164 17.31 1.51 -7.79
C ALA A 164 17.43 2.75 -8.69
N LYS A 165 17.21 3.95 -8.12
CA LYS A 165 17.27 5.20 -8.85
C LYS A 165 18.70 5.56 -9.24
N GLU A 166 19.66 5.39 -8.33
CA GLU A 166 21.09 5.59 -8.60
C GLU A 166 21.57 4.72 -9.77
N ILE A 167 21.19 3.43 -9.77
CA ILE A 167 21.52 2.52 -10.87
C ILE A 167 20.83 2.97 -12.18
N GLU A 168 19.54 3.33 -12.14
CA GLU A 168 18.83 3.85 -13.33
C GLU A 168 19.53 5.08 -13.92
N VAL A 169 19.97 6.01 -13.08
CA VAL A 169 20.71 7.22 -13.47
C VAL A 169 22.08 6.88 -14.05
N ASN A 170 22.82 5.96 -13.43
CA ASN A 170 24.13 5.54 -13.91
C ASN A 170 24.04 4.90 -15.32
N LEU A 171 22.94 4.19 -15.61
CA LEU A 171 22.65 3.61 -16.92
C LEU A 171 22.18 4.63 -17.97
N SER A 172 21.55 5.73 -17.57
CA SER A 172 21.05 6.76 -18.50
C SER A 172 22.17 7.64 -19.06
N GLY A 173 23.31 7.71 -18.37
CA GLY A 173 24.49 8.48 -18.79
C GLY A 173 24.30 9.99 -18.76
N ASN A 174 23.18 10.50 -18.23
CA ASN A 174 22.84 11.92 -18.26
C ASN A 174 23.47 12.64 -17.04
N PRO A 175 24.39 13.61 -17.21
CA PRO A 175 25.07 14.27 -16.09
C PRO A 175 24.13 15.10 -15.20
N LYS A 176 22.95 15.50 -15.70
CA LYS A 176 21.95 16.30 -14.97
C LYS A 176 21.16 15.51 -13.92
N ASP A 177 21.21 14.17 -13.98
CA ASP A 177 20.47 13.31 -13.04
C ASP A 177 21.35 12.83 -11.86
N ARG A 178 22.62 13.26 -11.80
CA ARG A 178 23.63 12.81 -10.81
C ARG A 178 23.47 13.38 -9.40
N THR A 179 22.52 14.27 -9.18
CA THR A 179 22.09 14.59 -7.82
C THR A 179 21.02 13.58 -7.46
N PRO A 180 21.26 12.63 -6.53
CA PRO A 180 20.16 11.93 -5.91
C PRO A 180 19.33 13.02 -5.23
N GLU A 181 18.19 13.37 -5.83
CA GLU A 181 17.15 14.08 -5.10
C GLU A 181 16.90 13.22 -3.87
N ILE A 182 17.29 13.77 -2.71
CA ILE A 182 16.80 13.27 -1.44
C ILE A 182 15.29 13.50 -1.55
N GLU A 183 14.54 12.48 -1.97
CA GLU A 183 13.09 12.48 -1.88
C GLU A 183 12.77 12.54 -0.38
N GLU A 184 12.75 13.76 0.15
CA GLU A 184 11.91 14.10 1.29
C GLU A 184 10.51 13.58 0.95
N VAL A 185 10.07 12.61 1.73
CA VAL A 185 8.68 12.15 1.94
C VAL A 185 7.71 12.59 0.85
N GLU A 186 7.28 11.64 0.01
CA GLU A 186 6.21 11.76 -1.00
C GLU A 186 5.21 12.92 -0.77
N ILE A 187 5.54 14.12 -1.24
CA ILE A 187 4.53 15.12 -1.55
C ILE A 187 4.01 14.75 -2.93
N ILE A 188 3.00 13.89 -2.89
CA ILE A 188 2.10 13.49 -3.97
C ILE A 188 2.11 14.51 -5.14
N ASP A 189 2.67 14.15 -6.30
CA ASP A 189 2.62 14.95 -7.54
C ASP A 189 1.17 15.35 -7.93
N ASN A 190 0.18 14.53 -7.56
CA ASN A 190 -1.25 14.85 -7.73
C ASN A 190 -1.76 15.98 -6.81
N GLY A 191 -0.97 16.42 -5.82
CA GLY A 191 -1.29 17.50 -4.90
C GLY A 191 -1.11 18.86 -5.54
N PHE A 192 0.02 19.07 -6.24
CA PHE A 192 0.34 20.34 -6.89
C PHE A 192 -0.65 20.71 -7.99
N GLU A 193 -1.01 19.77 -8.88
CA GLU A 193 -2.03 20.04 -9.91
C GLU A 193 -3.42 20.34 -9.33
N LYS A 194 -3.76 19.75 -8.16
CA LYS A 194 -5.02 20.03 -7.47
C LYS A 194 -4.99 21.39 -6.79
N ILE A 195 -3.86 21.75 -6.18
CA ILE A 195 -3.63 23.05 -5.55
C ILE A 195 -3.74 24.15 -6.61
N GLU A 196 -3.07 24.02 -7.75
CA GLU A 196 -3.13 25.02 -8.84
C GLU A 196 -4.56 25.21 -9.37
N LYS A 197 -5.35 24.13 -9.48
CA LYS A 197 -6.76 24.20 -9.85
C LYS A 197 -7.63 24.88 -8.78
N ILE A 198 -7.31 24.67 -7.50
CA ILE A 198 -8.00 25.32 -6.38
C ILE A 198 -7.66 26.81 -6.35
N GLU A 199 -6.40 27.18 -6.52
CA GLU A 199 -5.93 28.57 -6.57
C GLU A 199 -6.60 29.37 -7.70
N LYS A 200 -6.69 28.79 -8.91
CA LYS A 200 -7.43 29.41 -10.03
C LYS A 200 -8.90 29.65 -9.68
N LYS A 201 -9.58 28.68 -9.05
CA LYS A 201 -10.98 28.84 -8.62
C LYS A 201 -11.15 29.92 -7.55
N ILE A 202 -10.22 29.99 -6.59
CA ILE A 202 -10.23 31.04 -5.55
C ILE A 202 -10.13 32.43 -6.20
N ALA A 203 -9.21 32.61 -7.15
CA ALA A 203 -9.07 33.89 -7.87
C ALA A 203 -10.34 34.29 -8.64
N GLU A 204 -10.99 33.33 -9.31
CA GLU A 204 -12.26 33.55 -10.00
C GLU A 204 -13.39 33.96 -9.03
N TYR A 205 -13.48 33.30 -7.87
CA TYR A 205 -14.48 33.64 -6.86
C TYR A 205 -14.23 35.02 -6.26
N TYR A 206 -12.98 35.40 -5.98
CA TYR A 206 -12.65 36.75 -5.51
C TYR A 206 -13.08 37.83 -6.52
N GLN A 207 -12.87 37.62 -7.82
CA GLN A 207 -13.33 38.58 -8.82
C GLN A 207 -14.86 38.70 -8.86
N LYS A 208 -15.60 37.60 -8.70
CA LYS A 208 -17.06 37.61 -8.63
C LYS A 208 -17.57 38.35 -7.40
N ILE A 209 -16.99 38.10 -6.23
CA ILE A 209 -17.33 38.81 -4.99
C ILE A 209 -17.12 40.32 -5.17
N LYS A 210 -15.98 40.74 -5.72
CA LYS A 210 -15.68 42.15 -5.95
C LYS A 210 -16.69 42.85 -6.88
N LYS A 211 -17.17 42.16 -7.92
CA LYS A 211 -18.24 42.68 -8.80
C LYS A 211 -19.57 42.81 -8.06
N LEU A 212 -19.95 41.78 -7.29
CA LEU A 212 -21.17 41.80 -6.51
C LEU A 212 -21.14 42.90 -5.42
N GLU A 213 -20.01 43.11 -4.75
CA GLU A 213 -19.83 44.21 -3.79
C GLU A 213 -20.01 45.59 -4.44
N TYR A 214 -19.47 45.76 -5.65
CA TYR A 214 -19.64 46.99 -6.41
C TYR A 214 -21.11 47.23 -6.81
N GLU A 215 -21.79 46.21 -7.33
CA GLU A 215 -23.21 46.27 -7.67
C GLU A 215 -24.08 46.56 -6.43
N LEU A 216 -23.78 45.93 -5.30
CA LEU A 216 -24.49 46.12 -4.04
C LEU A 216 -24.27 47.53 -3.48
N ASN A 217 -23.09 48.12 -3.68
CA ASN A 217 -22.80 49.50 -3.31
C ASN A 217 -23.58 50.50 -4.19
N ILE A 218 -23.70 50.24 -5.50
CA ILE A 218 -24.56 51.03 -6.39
C ILE A 218 -26.01 50.97 -5.90
N LEU A 219 -26.53 49.76 -5.67
CA LEU A 219 -27.92 49.57 -5.23
C LEU A 219 -28.20 50.22 -3.86
N LYS A 220 -27.24 50.20 -2.94
CA LYS A 220 -27.34 50.89 -1.64
C LYS A 220 -27.35 52.41 -1.77
N LYS A 221 -26.72 52.98 -2.80
CA LYS A 221 -26.74 54.43 -3.09
C LYS A 221 -27.97 54.88 -3.87
N SER A 222 -28.68 53.95 -4.51
CA SER A 222 -29.92 54.21 -5.26
C SER A 222 -31.20 54.00 -4.44
N ARG A 223 -31.08 53.82 -3.12
CA ARG A 223 -32.19 53.70 -2.17
C ARG A 223 -32.14 54.87 -1.19
#